data_AF-A0A5C5UWM4-F1
#
_entry.id   AF-A0A5C5UWM4-F1
#
_cell.length_a   1.000
_cell.length_b   1.000
_cell.length_c   1.000
_cell.angle_alpha   90.00
_cell.angle_beta   90.00
_cell.angle_gamma   90.00
#
_symmetry.space_group_name_H-M   'P 1'
#
loop_
_entity.id
_entity.type
_entity.pdbx_description
1 polymer ?
#
loop_
_entity_poly.entity_id
_entity_poly.type
_entity_poly.pdbx_seq_one_letter_code
_entity_poly.pdbx_strand_id
1 'polypeptide(L)'
;MSSDSDNDIQFVDAIDSDGRGLFVSFPGRGDRFGHVVSIVCGEEIVPCMVSLEGDDAEEWPDSPPIQQLSVEQRKTGAVGLGVGQAGKSHWSVTVETFAEERRIDFHVACRLKMHPAQISSRYASLLGEGIEPTSVDPYTWSWTAGDKTLLVRESVFDHYPAPEFPATASGFEINAAVDQMPFPKTIEWRYSFQLA
;
A
#
# COMPACT_ATOMS: atom_id res chain seq x y z
N MET A 1 -22.84 1.66 29.65
CA MET A 1 -23.33 1.96 28.30
C MET A 1 -22.25 2.78 27.62
N SER A 2 -21.20 2.12 27.14
CA SER A 2 -20.22 2.75 26.24
C SER A 2 -20.81 2.65 24.85
N SER A 3 -21.00 3.80 24.22
CA SER A 3 -21.29 3.89 22.79
C SER A 3 -20.15 3.24 22.04
N ASP A 4 -20.39 2.07 21.46
CA ASP A 4 -19.67 1.64 20.27
C ASP A 4 -19.94 2.72 19.22
N SER A 5 -19.02 3.69 19.12
CA SER A 5 -18.94 4.48 17.91
C SER A 5 -18.61 3.48 16.82
N ASP A 6 -19.58 3.22 15.94
CA ASP A 6 -19.34 2.65 14.61
C ASP A 6 -18.17 3.44 14.03
N ASN A 7 -16.97 2.87 14.15
CA ASN A 7 -15.79 3.49 13.59
C ASN A 7 -15.83 3.08 12.13
N ASP A 8 -16.56 3.86 11.33
CA ASP A 8 -16.70 3.63 9.90
C ASP A 8 -15.30 3.42 9.32
N ILE A 9 -15.03 2.17 8.91
CA ILE A 9 -13.74 1.82 8.31
C ILE A 9 -13.66 2.59 7.01
N GLN A 10 -12.69 3.50 6.93
CA GLN A 10 -12.42 4.21 5.69
C GLN A 10 -11.96 3.20 4.62
N PHE A 11 -12.35 3.43 3.37
CA PHE A 11 -11.98 2.56 2.26
C PHE A 11 -11.91 3.32 0.94
N VAL A 12 -11.23 2.72 -0.03
CA VAL A 12 -11.29 3.10 -1.45
C VAL A 12 -11.48 1.84 -2.29
N ASP A 13 -12.08 1.97 -3.46
CA ASP A 13 -12.30 0.85 -4.37
C ASP A 13 -12.05 1.22 -5.83
N ALA A 14 -11.62 0.23 -6.60
CA ALA A 14 -11.45 0.27 -8.03
C ALA A 14 -12.21 -0.92 -8.63
N ILE A 15 -13.53 -0.88 -8.50
CA ILE A 15 -14.46 -1.91 -8.98
C ILE A 15 -15.07 -1.45 -10.30
N ASP A 16 -14.97 -2.27 -11.33
CA ASP A 16 -15.49 -1.98 -12.66
C ASP A 16 -17.02 -2.14 -12.77
N SER A 17 -17.55 -1.88 -13.97
CA SER A 17 -18.98 -2.02 -14.25
C SER A 17 -19.52 -3.46 -14.17
N ASP A 18 -18.66 -4.48 -14.17
CA ASP A 18 -19.00 -5.90 -14.01
C ASP A 18 -18.98 -6.33 -12.53
N GLY A 19 -18.69 -5.41 -11.59
CA GLY A 19 -18.59 -5.71 -10.17
C GLY A 19 -17.30 -6.47 -9.81
N ARG A 20 -16.24 -6.31 -10.61
CA ARG A 20 -14.92 -6.92 -10.39
C ARG A 20 -13.86 -5.87 -10.16
N GLY A 21 -12.97 -6.10 -9.21
CA GLY A 21 -11.84 -5.19 -9.02
C GLY A 21 -11.20 -5.33 -7.66
N LEU A 22 -10.73 -4.20 -7.14
CA LEU A 22 -10.02 -4.12 -5.88
C LEU A 22 -10.76 -3.25 -4.87
N PHE A 23 -10.65 -3.63 -3.61
CA PHE A 23 -11.14 -2.88 -2.46
C PHE A 23 -10.02 -2.77 -1.43
N VAL A 24 -9.74 -1.57 -0.94
CA VAL A 24 -8.75 -1.33 0.12
C VAL A 24 -9.47 -0.72 1.31
N SER A 25 -9.43 -1.43 2.44
CA SER A 25 -9.89 -0.88 3.72
C SER A 25 -8.72 -0.39 4.56
N PHE A 26 -8.99 0.61 5.39
CA PHE A 26 -8.02 1.26 6.26
C PHE A 26 -8.37 1.05 7.75
N PRO A 27 -8.14 -0.15 8.32
CA PRO A 27 -8.40 -0.38 9.74
C PRO A 27 -7.39 0.39 10.61
N GLY A 28 -7.89 0.99 11.70
CA GLY A 28 -7.03 1.53 12.75
C GLY A 28 -6.28 0.42 13.51
N ARG A 29 -5.00 0.66 13.78
CA ARG A 29 -4.08 -0.22 14.50
C ARG A 29 -3.22 0.61 15.45
N GLY A 30 -3.62 0.70 16.71
CA GLY A 30 -2.93 1.54 17.68
C GLY A 30 -3.02 3.02 17.30
N ASP A 31 -1.89 3.64 17.02
CA ASP A 31 -1.79 5.06 16.66
C ASP A 31 -1.92 5.34 15.15
N ARG A 32 -1.98 4.31 14.31
CA ARG A 32 -1.92 4.43 12.84
C ARG A 32 -2.97 3.60 12.13
N PHE A 33 -3.18 3.88 10.85
CA PHE A 33 -3.99 3.09 9.93
C PHE A 33 -3.11 2.05 9.23
N GLY A 34 -3.61 0.82 9.12
CA GLY A 34 -3.08 -0.16 8.19
C GLY A 34 -3.92 -0.26 6.93
N HIS A 35 -3.56 -1.16 6.02
CA HIS A 35 -4.22 -1.42 4.75
C HIS A 35 -4.59 -2.90 4.66
N VAL A 36 -5.77 -3.19 4.13
CA VAL A 36 -6.14 -4.54 3.68
C VAL A 36 -6.64 -4.45 2.25
N VAL A 37 -5.87 -5.01 1.32
CA VAL A 37 -6.22 -5.10 -0.11
C VAL A 37 -6.99 -6.39 -0.34
N SER A 38 -8.17 -6.26 -0.94
CA SER A 38 -9.07 -7.37 -1.24
C SER A 38 -9.44 -7.38 -2.72
N ILE A 39 -9.60 -8.58 -3.29
CA ILE A 39 -10.20 -8.77 -4.61
C ILE A 39 -11.70 -8.87 -4.44
N VAL A 40 -12.44 -8.15 -5.28
CA VAL A 40 -13.91 -8.20 -5.35
C VAL A 40 -14.33 -8.88 -6.65
N CYS A 41 -15.24 -9.84 -6.57
CA CYS A 41 -15.85 -10.53 -7.70
C CYS A 41 -17.33 -10.77 -7.42
N GLY A 42 -18.19 -9.81 -7.80
CA GLY A 42 -19.61 -9.84 -7.44
C GLY A 42 -19.80 -9.68 -5.94
N GLU A 43 -20.42 -10.66 -5.28
CA GLU A 43 -20.63 -10.67 -3.82
C GLU A 43 -19.42 -11.22 -3.04
N GLU A 44 -18.43 -11.81 -3.75
CA GLU A 44 -17.22 -12.35 -3.12
C GLU A 44 -16.20 -11.25 -2.86
N ILE A 45 -15.72 -11.14 -1.62
CA ILE A 45 -14.61 -10.28 -1.21
C ILE A 45 -13.54 -11.16 -0.58
N VAL A 46 -12.36 -11.22 -1.21
CA VAL A 46 -11.24 -12.05 -0.76
C VAL A 46 -10.08 -11.14 -0.34
N PRO A 47 -9.75 -11.05 0.96
CA PRO A 47 -8.53 -10.38 1.41
C PRO A 47 -7.30 -11.06 0.84
N CYS A 48 -6.36 -10.28 0.29
CA CYS A 48 -5.18 -10.81 -0.39
C CYS A 48 -3.88 -10.32 0.22
N MET A 49 -3.81 -9.05 0.60
CA MET A 49 -2.61 -8.44 1.15
C MET A 49 -2.97 -7.58 2.35
N VAL A 50 -2.12 -7.59 3.36
CA VAL A 50 -2.25 -6.73 4.54
C VAL A 50 -0.94 -6.04 4.81
N SER A 51 -0.97 -4.73 5.02
CA SER A 51 0.27 -4.00 5.32
C SER A 51 0.77 -4.29 6.74
N LEU A 52 2.08 -4.17 6.91
CA LEU A 52 2.81 -4.35 8.15
C LEU A 52 3.36 -3.00 8.60
N GLU A 53 2.80 -2.44 9.68
CA GLU A 53 3.02 -1.04 10.06
C GLU A 53 4.20 -0.79 11.01
N GLY A 54 4.83 -1.85 11.52
CA GLY A 54 5.77 -1.72 12.63
C GLY A 54 5.08 -1.31 13.95
N ASP A 55 5.86 -0.80 14.89
CA ASP A 55 5.38 -0.32 16.19
C ASP A 55 5.55 1.21 16.39
N ASP A 56 5.13 1.73 17.55
CA ASP A 56 5.19 3.15 17.91
C ASP A 56 6.54 3.61 18.50
N ALA A 57 7.45 2.67 18.74
CA ALA A 57 8.81 2.95 19.19
C ALA A 57 9.82 3.02 18.05
N GLU A 58 9.49 2.45 16.88
CA GLU A 58 10.34 2.43 15.69
C GLU A 58 10.52 3.83 15.07
N GLU A 59 11.77 4.27 14.92
CA GLU A 59 12.11 5.49 14.16
C GLU A 59 11.88 5.31 12.65
N TRP A 60 12.04 4.07 12.17
CA TRP A 60 11.95 3.65 10.78
C TRP A 60 11.05 2.41 10.69
N PRO A 61 9.72 2.59 10.74
CA PRO A 61 8.79 1.47 10.69
C PRO A 61 8.77 0.78 9.32
N ASP A 62 8.32 -0.48 9.29
CA ASP A 62 8.22 -1.32 8.08
C ASP A 62 7.33 -0.73 6.97
N SER A 63 6.36 0.11 7.34
CA SER A 63 5.47 0.85 6.44
C SER A 63 5.20 2.28 6.96
N PRO A 64 4.69 3.20 6.11
CA PRO A 64 4.39 4.56 6.52
C PRO A 64 3.44 4.61 7.73
N PRO A 65 3.78 5.30 8.84
CA PRO A 65 2.96 5.34 10.04
C PRO A 65 1.80 6.32 9.89
N ILE A 66 0.80 5.99 9.08
CA ILE A 66 -0.31 6.91 8.74
C ILE A 66 -1.21 7.13 9.94
N GLN A 67 -1.11 8.29 10.60
CA GLN A 67 -1.87 8.62 11.82
C GLN A 67 -3.17 9.38 11.52
N GLN A 68 -3.24 10.05 10.37
CA GLN A 68 -4.43 10.73 9.89
C GLN A 68 -4.71 10.29 8.45
N LEU A 69 -5.97 9.95 8.17
CA LEU A 69 -6.43 9.53 6.86
C LEU A 69 -7.75 10.24 6.54
N SER A 70 -7.85 10.76 5.32
CA SER A 70 -9.08 11.30 4.75
C SER A 70 -9.34 10.63 3.41
N VAL A 71 -10.56 10.13 3.19
CA VAL A 71 -11.02 9.65 1.88
C VAL A 71 -11.97 10.68 1.27
N GLU A 72 -11.62 11.14 0.07
CA GLU A 72 -12.43 12.07 -0.73
C GLU A 72 -13.06 11.34 -1.93
N GLN A 73 -14.37 11.51 -2.11
CA GLN A 73 -15.06 11.02 -3.30
C GLN A 73 -14.93 12.03 -4.46
N ARG A 74 -14.40 11.60 -5.61
CA ARG A 74 -14.26 12.42 -6.82
C ARG A 74 -15.03 11.78 -7.98
N LYS A 75 -15.25 12.55 -9.05
CA LYS A 75 -15.93 12.06 -10.26
C LYS A 75 -15.22 10.88 -10.92
N THR A 76 -13.91 10.79 -10.74
CA THR A 76 -13.04 9.78 -11.36
C THR A 76 -12.73 8.60 -10.44
N GLY A 77 -13.26 8.60 -9.21
CA GLY A 77 -12.95 7.60 -8.18
C GLY A 77 -12.67 8.22 -6.83
N ALA A 78 -12.52 7.37 -5.80
CA ALA A 78 -12.13 7.81 -4.47
C ALA A 78 -10.62 8.10 -4.42
N VAL A 79 -10.23 9.05 -3.57
CA VAL A 79 -8.81 9.32 -3.29
C VAL A 79 -8.60 9.34 -1.78
N GLY A 80 -7.68 8.51 -1.31
CA GLY A 80 -7.19 8.51 0.06
C GLY A 80 -5.99 9.44 0.22
N LEU A 81 -6.00 10.25 1.26
CA LEU A 81 -4.89 11.14 1.64
C LEU A 81 -4.51 10.83 3.09
N GLY A 82 -3.31 10.31 3.27
CA GLY A 82 -2.78 9.95 4.57
C GLY A 82 -1.53 10.77 4.94
N VAL A 83 -1.40 11.11 6.22
CA VAL A 83 -0.20 11.73 6.77
C VAL A 83 0.18 11.08 8.10
N GLY A 84 1.47 11.11 8.42
CA GLY A 84 2.01 10.44 9.59
C GLY A 84 3.40 10.93 9.98
N GLN A 85 3.87 10.48 11.15
CA GLN A 85 5.20 10.79 11.64
C GLN A 85 5.80 9.61 12.41
N ALA A 86 7.08 9.31 12.15
CA ALA A 86 7.94 8.49 13.01
C ALA A 86 9.25 9.24 13.25
N GLY A 87 9.68 9.29 14.51
CA GLY A 87 10.83 10.10 14.92
C GLY A 87 10.71 11.56 14.45
N LYS A 88 11.64 11.99 13.59
CA LYS A 88 11.67 13.35 13.00
C LYS A 88 11.19 13.41 11.54
N SER A 89 10.77 12.28 10.98
CA SER A 89 10.43 12.13 9.57
C SER A 89 8.92 12.20 9.39
N HIS A 90 8.49 12.98 8.39
CA HIS A 90 7.07 13.15 8.07
C HIS A 90 6.74 12.33 6.84
N TRP A 91 5.63 11.63 6.89
CA TRP A 91 5.16 10.73 5.85
C TRP A 91 3.86 11.25 5.27
N SER A 92 3.70 11.06 3.96
CA SER A 92 2.44 11.28 3.26
C SER A 92 2.20 10.14 2.28
N VAL A 93 0.95 9.72 2.17
CA VAL A 93 0.50 8.77 1.15
C VAL A 93 -0.70 9.33 0.41
N THR A 94 -0.72 9.15 -0.90
CA THR A 94 -1.90 9.31 -1.74
C THR A 94 -2.29 7.94 -2.27
N VAL A 95 -3.57 7.61 -2.20
CA VAL A 95 -4.14 6.37 -2.74
C VAL A 95 -5.18 6.75 -3.80
N GLU A 96 -4.94 6.40 -5.06
CA GLU A 96 -5.79 6.75 -6.19
C GLU A 96 -6.40 5.49 -6.83
N THR A 97 -7.69 5.56 -7.18
CA THR A 97 -8.42 4.42 -7.74
C THR A 97 -8.73 4.59 -9.22
N PHE A 98 -8.64 3.49 -9.97
CA PHE A 98 -8.86 3.42 -11.41
C PHE A 98 -9.74 2.21 -11.71
N ALA A 99 -11.07 2.42 -11.72
CA ALA A 99 -12.07 1.35 -11.78
C ALA A 99 -12.00 0.51 -13.06
N GLU A 100 -11.89 1.15 -14.22
CA GLU A 100 -11.82 0.46 -15.53
C GLU A 100 -10.54 -0.38 -15.67
N GLU A 101 -9.45 0.07 -15.07
CA GLU A 101 -8.18 -0.67 -15.00
C GLU A 101 -8.12 -1.67 -13.84
N ARG A 102 -9.13 -1.69 -12.96
CA ARG A 102 -9.16 -2.46 -11.70
C ARG A 102 -7.90 -2.27 -10.87
N ARG A 103 -7.43 -1.02 -10.80
CA ARG A 103 -6.12 -0.65 -10.28
C ARG A 103 -6.22 0.38 -9.18
N ILE A 104 -5.38 0.23 -8.16
CA ILE A 104 -5.21 1.20 -7.07
C ILE A 104 -3.72 1.55 -6.97
N ASP A 105 -3.41 2.84 -7.14
CA ASP A 105 -2.05 3.37 -7.08
C ASP A 105 -1.78 3.98 -5.70
N PHE A 106 -0.64 3.65 -5.12
CA PHE A 106 -0.09 4.22 -3.89
C PHE A 106 1.11 5.09 -4.26
N HIS A 107 1.07 6.37 -3.88
CA HIS A 107 2.21 7.27 -3.94
C HIS A 107 2.61 7.67 -2.53
N VAL A 108 3.77 7.20 -2.10
CA VAL A 108 4.30 7.48 -0.77
C VAL A 108 5.46 8.45 -0.89
N ALA A 109 5.53 9.39 0.06
CA ALA A 109 6.66 10.26 0.24
C ALA A 109 7.04 10.37 1.72
N CYS A 110 8.34 10.43 1.98
CA CYS A 110 8.90 10.63 3.30
C CYS A 110 9.86 11.83 3.29
N ARG A 111 9.57 12.85 4.09
CA ARG A 111 10.46 13.99 4.35
C ARG A 111 11.46 13.60 5.43
N LEU A 112 12.65 13.23 4.99
CA LEU A 112 13.74 12.75 5.83
C LEU A 112 14.60 13.92 6.35
N LYS A 113 14.95 13.88 7.63
CA LYS A 113 15.89 14.81 8.27
C LYS A 113 17.31 14.28 8.36
N MET A 114 17.47 12.97 8.29
CA MET A 114 18.73 12.24 8.34
C MET A 114 18.62 10.99 7.46
N HIS A 115 19.75 10.31 7.25
CA HIS A 115 19.75 9.07 6.50
C HIS A 115 18.94 8.00 7.25
N PRO A 116 17.97 7.34 6.60
CA PRO A 116 17.17 6.30 7.23
C PRO A 116 17.97 4.99 7.32
N ALA A 117 17.59 4.11 8.24
CA ALA A 117 18.04 2.73 8.19
C ALA A 117 17.41 2.01 6.99
N GLN A 118 16.09 2.15 6.88
CA GLN A 118 15.28 1.68 5.76
C GLN A 118 13.98 2.51 5.73
N ILE A 119 13.38 2.67 4.54
CA ILE A 119 12.02 3.17 4.39
C ILE A 119 11.32 2.35 3.31
N SER A 120 10.15 1.82 3.62
CA SER A 120 9.51 0.82 2.77
C SER A 120 7.99 0.89 2.82
N SER A 121 7.36 0.07 1.98
CA SER A 121 5.99 -0.38 2.16
C SER A 121 5.97 -1.90 2.15
N ARG A 122 5.56 -2.52 3.26
CA ARG A 122 5.65 -3.95 3.47
C ARG A 122 4.26 -4.57 3.63
N TYR A 123 4.03 -5.67 2.93
CA TYR A 123 2.76 -6.38 2.96
C TYR A 123 2.99 -7.86 3.23
N ALA A 124 2.12 -8.44 4.07
CA ALA A 124 1.97 -9.88 4.21
C ALA A 124 0.87 -10.39 3.28
N SER A 125 1.10 -11.57 2.71
CA SER A 125 0.08 -12.31 1.95
C SER A 125 -0.97 -12.90 2.88
N LEU A 126 -2.23 -12.69 2.55
CA LEU A 126 -3.40 -13.35 3.15
C LEU A 126 -3.96 -14.46 2.25
N LEU A 127 -3.34 -14.67 1.08
CA LEU A 127 -3.70 -15.75 0.18
C LEU A 127 -3.33 -17.10 0.81
N GLY A 128 -3.93 -18.19 0.31
CA GLY A 128 -3.73 -19.53 0.86
C GLY A 128 -2.26 -19.92 1.02
N GLU A 129 -1.97 -20.79 1.99
CA GLU A 129 -0.60 -21.23 2.30
C GLU A 129 0.12 -21.75 1.04
N GLY A 130 1.35 -21.28 0.82
CA GLY A 130 2.22 -21.76 -0.25
C GLY A 130 1.96 -21.18 -1.64
N ILE A 131 1.10 -20.15 -1.76
CA ILE A 131 0.98 -19.40 -3.02
C ILE A 131 2.22 -18.54 -3.24
N GLU A 132 3.13 -19.03 -4.08
CA GLU A 132 4.37 -18.33 -4.43
C GLU A 132 4.11 -17.24 -5.49
N PRO A 133 4.71 -16.05 -5.36
CA PRO A 133 4.65 -15.03 -6.39
C PRO A 133 5.47 -15.42 -7.62
N THR A 134 5.02 -14.96 -8.77
CA THR A 134 5.75 -15.10 -10.04
C THR A 134 6.23 -13.73 -10.51
N SER A 135 7.51 -13.61 -10.88
CA SER A 135 8.03 -12.38 -11.51
C SER A 135 7.53 -12.34 -12.94
N VAL A 136 6.72 -11.32 -13.26
CA VAL A 136 6.21 -11.07 -14.61
C VAL A 136 7.26 -10.29 -15.42
N ASP A 137 7.87 -9.30 -14.77
CA ASP A 137 8.96 -8.48 -15.26
C ASP A 137 9.77 -7.95 -14.05
N PRO A 138 10.86 -7.17 -14.24
CA PRO A 138 11.67 -6.68 -13.12
C PRO A 138 10.94 -5.81 -12.08
N TYR A 139 9.75 -5.30 -12.39
CA TYR A 139 9.00 -4.37 -11.54
C TYR A 139 7.61 -4.87 -11.20
N THR A 140 7.24 -6.09 -11.64
CA THR A 140 5.88 -6.62 -11.47
C THR A 140 5.94 -8.05 -10.95
N TRP A 141 5.27 -8.26 -9.82
CA TRP A 141 4.98 -9.58 -9.26
C TRP A 141 3.51 -9.93 -9.44
N SER A 142 3.22 -11.21 -9.63
CA SER A 142 1.86 -11.73 -9.65
C SER A 142 1.63 -12.78 -8.57
N TRP A 143 0.46 -12.74 -7.93
CA TRP A 143 -0.06 -13.80 -7.08
C TRP A 143 -1.36 -14.33 -7.70
N THR A 144 -1.42 -15.64 -7.95
CA THR A 144 -2.60 -16.27 -8.53
C THR A 144 -3.21 -17.26 -7.54
N ALA A 145 -4.48 -17.05 -7.20
CA ALA A 145 -5.27 -17.94 -6.33
C ALA A 145 -6.58 -18.32 -7.05
N GLY A 146 -6.65 -19.57 -7.53
CA GLY A 146 -7.77 -20.02 -8.36
C GLY A 146 -7.79 -19.30 -9.71
N ASP A 147 -8.88 -18.61 -10.02
CA ASP A 147 -9.08 -17.82 -11.24
C ASP A 147 -8.69 -16.33 -11.08
N LYS A 148 -8.27 -15.92 -9.88
CA LYS A 148 -7.95 -14.53 -9.54
C LYS A 148 -6.44 -14.32 -9.59
N THR A 149 -6.00 -13.30 -10.32
CA THR A 149 -4.58 -12.91 -10.38
C THR A 149 -4.42 -11.46 -9.94
N LEU A 150 -3.72 -11.26 -8.82
CA LEU A 150 -3.32 -9.96 -8.32
C LEU A 150 -1.93 -9.62 -8.86
N LEU A 151 -1.81 -8.49 -9.54
CA LEU A 151 -0.54 -7.90 -9.93
C LEU A 151 -0.17 -6.82 -8.91
N VAL A 152 1.09 -6.83 -8.49
CA VAL A 152 1.70 -5.72 -7.74
C VAL A 152 2.85 -5.18 -8.56
N ARG A 153 2.77 -3.90 -8.90
CA ARG A 153 3.77 -3.24 -9.75
C ARG A 153 4.41 -2.08 -9.02
N GLU A 154 5.73 -2.01 -9.08
CA GLU A 154 6.49 -0.83 -8.70
C GLU A 154 6.64 0.12 -9.89
N SER A 155 6.53 1.43 -9.62
CA SER A 155 6.81 2.47 -10.60
C SER A 155 8.21 3.03 -10.39
N VAL A 156 9.02 2.99 -11.44
CA VAL A 156 10.39 3.53 -11.43
C VAL A 156 10.37 5.03 -11.69
N PHE A 157 11.27 5.74 -11.03
CA PHE A 157 11.57 7.15 -11.31
C PHE A 157 12.95 7.26 -11.95
N ASP A 158 13.06 8.00 -13.05
CA ASP A 158 14.32 8.16 -13.79
C ASP A 158 15.49 8.72 -12.95
N HIS A 159 15.18 9.36 -11.81
CA HIS A 159 16.15 10.01 -10.94
C HIS A 159 16.59 9.15 -9.75
N TYR A 160 15.95 7.99 -9.51
CA TYR A 160 16.31 7.07 -8.45
C TYR A 160 16.80 5.73 -9.03
N PRO A 161 17.74 5.04 -8.37
CA PRO A 161 18.02 3.65 -8.74
C PRO A 161 16.74 2.82 -8.61
N ALA A 162 16.65 1.75 -9.40
CA ALA A 162 15.55 0.79 -9.29
C ALA A 162 15.47 0.30 -7.82
N PRO A 163 14.30 0.41 -7.17
CA PRO A 163 14.20 0.04 -5.77
C PRO A 163 14.22 -1.49 -5.63
N GLU A 164 14.52 -1.98 -4.42
CA GLU A 164 14.46 -3.43 -4.17
C GLU A 164 13.02 -3.84 -3.91
N PHE A 165 12.51 -4.75 -4.74
CA PHE A 165 11.15 -5.26 -4.65
C PHE A 165 11.13 -6.79 -4.46
N PRO A 166 11.60 -7.33 -3.31
CA PRO A 166 11.54 -8.75 -3.04
C PRO A 166 10.10 -9.22 -2.75
N ALA A 167 9.76 -10.41 -3.27
CA ALA A 167 8.49 -11.08 -3.02
C ALA A 167 8.69 -12.57 -2.69
N THR A 168 7.86 -13.09 -1.80
CA THR A 168 7.82 -14.50 -1.37
C THR A 168 6.37 -14.93 -1.14
N ALA A 169 6.11 -16.21 -0.86
CA ALA A 169 4.79 -16.65 -0.40
C ALA A 169 4.26 -15.87 0.83
N SER A 170 5.15 -15.33 1.67
CA SER A 170 4.74 -14.55 2.86
C SER A 170 4.29 -13.12 2.53
N GLY A 171 4.50 -12.63 1.30
CA GLY A 171 4.17 -11.26 0.90
C GLY A 171 5.33 -10.57 0.18
N PHE A 172 5.41 -9.25 0.28
CA PHE A 172 6.41 -8.46 -0.42
C PHE A 172 6.83 -7.21 0.37
N GLU A 173 7.93 -6.61 -0.07
CA GLU A 173 8.42 -5.33 0.42
C GLU A 173 8.84 -4.46 -0.76
N ILE A 174 8.51 -3.17 -0.70
CA ILE A 174 8.98 -2.17 -1.66
C ILE A 174 9.88 -1.22 -0.90
N ASN A 175 11.19 -1.34 -1.11
CA ASN A 175 12.21 -0.56 -0.41
C ASN A 175 12.52 0.70 -1.20
N ALA A 176 12.24 1.88 -0.65
CA ALA A 176 12.49 3.12 -1.37
C ALA A 176 13.99 3.33 -1.61
N ALA A 177 14.34 3.69 -2.84
CA ALA A 177 15.72 4.00 -3.19
C ALA A 177 16.18 5.31 -2.53
N VAL A 178 17.19 5.21 -1.66
CA VAL A 178 17.80 6.37 -0.99
C VAL A 178 19.19 6.63 -1.56
N ASP A 179 19.35 7.79 -2.21
CA ASP A 179 20.67 8.24 -2.69
C ASP A 179 21.51 8.87 -1.56
N GLN A 180 22.82 9.05 -1.81
CA GLN A 180 23.81 9.60 -0.87
C GLN A 180 23.81 11.14 -0.74
N MET A 181 22.88 11.85 -1.40
CA MET A 181 22.79 13.31 -1.32
C MET A 181 22.39 13.78 0.10
N PRO A 182 22.85 14.97 0.52
CA PRO A 182 22.58 15.50 1.85
C PRO A 182 21.10 15.67 2.19
N PHE A 183 20.78 15.50 3.47
CA PHE A 183 19.46 15.78 4.06
C PHE A 183 19.38 17.22 4.57
N PRO A 184 18.19 17.85 4.64
CA PRO A 184 16.86 17.24 4.50
C PRO A 184 16.35 17.19 3.05
N LYS A 185 15.78 16.04 2.67
CA LYS A 185 15.16 15.81 1.36
C LYS A 185 13.90 14.97 1.49
N THR A 186 13.11 14.93 0.41
CA THR A 186 11.94 14.07 0.31
C THR A 186 12.29 12.91 -0.60
N ILE A 187 12.09 11.69 -0.12
CA ILE A 187 12.19 10.46 -0.92
C ILE A 187 10.78 9.98 -1.21
N GLU A 188 10.55 9.48 -2.42
CA GLU A 188 9.26 8.98 -2.87
C GLU A 188 9.40 7.63 -3.57
N TRP A 189 8.35 6.83 -3.45
CA TRP A 189 8.18 5.58 -4.20
C TRP A 189 6.71 5.42 -4.54
N ARG A 190 6.45 4.66 -5.61
CA ARG A 190 5.12 4.46 -6.15
C ARG A 190 4.93 3.00 -6.50
N TYR A 191 3.75 2.49 -6.19
CA TYR A 191 3.39 1.14 -6.54
C TYR A 191 1.89 1.02 -6.73
N SER A 192 1.45 -0.06 -7.35
CA SER A 192 0.04 -0.30 -7.58
C SER A 192 -0.33 -1.76 -7.37
N PHE A 193 -1.59 -1.95 -6.99
CA PHE A 193 -2.26 -3.23 -7.06
C PHE A 193 -3.19 -3.20 -8.27
N GLN A 194 -3.25 -4.30 -9.03
CA GLN A 194 -4.14 -4.44 -10.17
C GLN A 194 -4.73 -5.85 -10.24
N LEU A 195 -6.04 -5.97 -10.44
CA LEU A 195 -6.67 -7.24 -10.76
C LEU A 195 -6.54 -7.50 -12.28
N ALA A 196 -5.89 -8.60 -12.66
CA ALA A 196 -5.71 -8.99 -14.06
C ALA A 196 -6.97 -9.56 -14.71
#